data_AF-A0A8J4WWS8-F1
#
_entry.id   AF-A0A8J4WWS8-F1
#
_cell.length_a   1.000
_cell.length_b   1.000
_cell.length_c   1.000
_cell.angle_alpha   90.00
_cell.angle_beta   90.00
_cell.angle_gamma   90.00
#
_symmetry.space_group_name_H-M   'P 1'
#
loop_
_entity.id
_entity.type
_entity.pdbx_description
1 polymer ?
#
loop_
_entity_poly.entity_id
_entity_poly.type
_entity_poly.pdbx_seq_one_letter_code
_entity_poly.pdbx_strand_id
1 'polypeptide(L)'
;SACGDQPLIANGDVTATRSGKELKVQCVKLYKLDGPKTVGCVKGEWTLLPVCKPPCKVEGERIHSGQSDEYLQDGDEKRYYCGFLKKITVRCLDGTPSY
;
A
#
# COMPACT_ATOMS: atom_id res chain seq x y z
N SER A 1 -3.97 -25.76 20.04
CA SER A 1 -2.63 -25.36 19.55
C SER A 1 -2.47 -23.87 19.71
N ALA A 2 -1.33 -23.42 20.25
CA ALA A 2 -0.93 -22.02 20.13
C ALA A 2 -0.56 -21.72 18.67
N CYS A 3 -0.66 -20.47 18.26
CA CYS A 3 -0.23 -20.04 16.93
C CYS A 3 1.30 -20.06 16.88
N GLY A 4 1.86 -20.28 15.70
CA GLY A 4 3.28 -20.06 15.47
C GLY A 4 3.71 -18.62 15.74
N ASP A 5 4.99 -18.34 15.53
CA ASP A 5 5.55 -17.01 15.70
C ASP A 5 4.77 -15.95 14.92
N GLN A 6 4.78 -14.72 15.43
CA GLN A 6 4.12 -13.61 14.76
C GLN A 6 4.70 -13.42 13.35
N PRO A 7 3.87 -13.36 12.29
CA PRO A 7 4.36 -13.27 10.93
C PRO A 7 5.00 -11.92 10.68
N LEU A 8 6.07 -11.92 9.89
CA LEU A 8 6.69 -10.70 9.40
C LEU A 8 5.86 -10.15 8.22
N ILE A 9 5.41 -8.90 8.35
CA ILE A 9 4.71 -8.18 7.28
C ILE A 9 5.68 -7.17 6.67
N ALA A 10 6.12 -7.39 5.43
CA ALA A 10 7.01 -6.46 4.75
C ALA A 10 6.33 -5.09 4.58
N ASN A 11 7.01 -4.02 5.00
CA ASN A 11 6.47 -2.64 5.02
C ASN A 11 5.17 -2.50 5.84
N GLY A 12 4.96 -3.38 6.82
CA GLY A 12 3.86 -3.30 7.76
C GLY A 12 4.29 -3.70 9.16
N ASP A 13 3.37 -3.50 10.10
CA ASP A 13 3.55 -3.80 11.50
C ASP A 13 2.25 -4.33 12.12
N VAL A 14 2.38 -5.09 13.21
CA VAL A 14 1.26 -5.57 14.01
C VAL A 14 1.01 -4.56 15.13
N THR A 15 -0.14 -3.91 15.06
CA THR A 15 -0.50 -2.81 15.98
C THR A 15 -1.28 -3.29 17.19
N ALA A 16 -1.90 -4.48 17.13
CA ALA A 16 -2.62 -5.07 18.26
C ALA A 16 -2.75 -6.58 18.09
N THR A 17 -2.80 -7.27 19.23
CA THR A 17 -3.08 -8.71 19.30
C THR A 17 -4.25 -8.99 20.24
N ARG A 18 -5.20 -9.84 19.85
CA ARG A 18 -6.32 -10.26 20.71
C ARG A 18 -6.16 -11.72 21.10
N SER A 19 -5.92 -11.96 22.39
CA SER A 19 -5.81 -13.29 22.99
C SER A 19 -4.81 -14.23 22.30
N GLY A 20 -3.80 -13.69 21.62
CA GLY A 20 -2.83 -14.45 20.82
C GLY A 20 -3.43 -15.20 19.61
N LYS A 21 -4.67 -14.90 19.23
CA LYS A 21 -5.41 -15.58 18.13
C LYS A 21 -5.77 -14.67 16.97
N GLU A 22 -5.52 -13.38 17.11
CA GLU A 22 -5.86 -12.37 16.12
C GLU A 22 -4.82 -11.26 16.16
N LEU A 23 -4.36 -10.81 14.99
CA LEU A 23 -3.42 -9.71 14.80
C LEU A 23 -4.09 -8.62 13.96
N LYS A 24 -3.91 -7.36 14.35
CA LYS A 24 -4.26 -6.20 13.51
C LYS A 24 -3.01 -5.68 12.83
N VAL A 25 -3.05 -5.61 11.52
CA VAL A 25 -1.93 -5.18 10.68
C VAL A 25 -2.16 -3.77 10.16
N GLN A 26 -1.08 -2.99 10.09
CA GLN A 26 -1.05 -1.68 9.46
C GLN A 26 0.21 -1.55 8.61
N CYS A 27 0.09 -0.92 7.44
CA CYS A 27 1.24 -0.62 6.59
C CYS A 27 1.96 0.66 7.02
N VAL A 28 3.25 0.75 6.70
CA VAL A 28 4.04 1.98 6.81
C VAL A 28 3.34 3.09 5.99
N LYS A 29 3.57 4.35 6.37
CA LYS A 29 2.97 5.52 5.70
C LYS A 29 3.10 5.41 4.17
N LEU A 30 2.01 5.74 3.46
CA LEU A 30 1.84 5.67 1.99
C LEU A 30 1.75 4.27 1.38
N TYR A 31 2.13 3.20 2.09
CA TYR A 31 1.87 1.85 1.62
C TYR A 31 0.40 1.51 1.81
N LYS A 32 -0.21 0.92 0.78
CA LYS A 32 -1.62 0.52 0.83
C LYS A 32 -1.75 -0.91 1.32
N LEU A 33 -2.62 -1.13 2.29
CA LEU A 33 -2.97 -2.46 2.75
C LEU A 33 -3.85 -3.16 1.70
N ASP A 34 -3.34 -4.24 1.13
CA ASP A 34 -4.07 -5.14 0.24
C ASP A 34 -4.32 -6.47 0.96
N GLY A 35 -5.59 -6.88 1.05
CA GLY A 35 -6.02 -8.02 1.86
C GLY A 35 -6.50 -7.66 3.27
N PRO A 36 -6.54 -8.64 4.20
CA PRO A 36 -7.24 -8.49 5.48
C PRO A 36 -6.44 -7.63 6.47
N LYS A 37 -7.12 -6.63 7.06
CA LYS A 37 -6.57 -5.85 8.19
C LYS A 37 -6.40 -6.67 9.47
N THR A 38 -7.22 -7.71 9.60
CA THR A 38 -7.24 -8.59 10.75
C THR A 38 -6.86 -9.99 10.31
N VAL A 39 -5.75 -10.49 10.82
CA VAL A 39 -5.25 -11.85 10.58
C VAL A 39 -5.68 -12.73 11.76
N GLY A 40 -6.43 -13.78 11.49
CA GLY A 40 -6.83 -14.77 12.49
C GLY A 40 -5.81 -15.89 12.61
N CYS A 41 -5.97 -16.72 13.64
CA CYS A 41 -5.23 -17.96 13.79
C CYS A 41 -6.18 -19.14 13.90
N VAL A 42 -5.97 -20.12 13.02
CA VAL A 42 -6.81 -21.32 12.90
C VAL A 42 -5.89 -22.53 12.93
N LYS A 43 -6.17 -23.45 13.86
CA LYS A 43 -5.40 -24.71 14.02
C LYS A 43 -3.87 -24.52 14.21
N GLY A 44 -3.45 -23.37 14.73
CA GLY A 44 -2.03 -23.04 14.98
C GLY A 44 -1.36 -22.27 13.85
N GLU A 45 -2.07 -22.01 12.75
CA GLU A 45 -1.57 -21.27 11.59
C GLU A 45 -2.28 -19.92 11.46
N TRP A 46 -1.52 -18.90 11.08
CA TRP A 46 -2.08 -17.60 10.72
C TRP A 46 -2.86 -17.73 9.41
N THR A 47 -4.02 -17.09 9.34
CA THR A 47 -4.80 -16.98 8.11
C THR A 47 -4.08 -16.11 7.09
N LEU A 48 -4.70 -15.89 5.93
CA LEU A 48 -4.17 -15.03 4.88
C LEU A 48 -3.59 -13.72 5.43
N LEU A 49 -2.31 -13.48 5.16
CA LEU A 49 -1.62 -12.26 5.52
C LEU A 49 -1.89 -11.18 4.47
N PRO A 50 -2.05 -9.91 4.87
CA PRO A 50 -2.12 -8.81 3.91
C PRO A 50 -0.76 -8.52 3.30
N VAL A 51 -0.77 -7.79 2.20
CA VAL A 51 0.41 -7.23 1.54
C VAL A 51 0.35 -5.71 1.66
N CYS A 52 1.48 -5.09 1.99
CA CYS A 52 1.62 -3.65 1.91
C CYS A 52 2.16 -3.27 0.53
N LYS A 53 1.28 -2.77 -0.33
CA LYS A 53 1.59 -2.35 -1.70
C LYS A 53 2.33 -1.01 -1.69
N PRO A 54 3.45 -0.89 -2.41
CA PRO A 54 4.23 0.34 -2.44
C PRO A 54 3.48 1.48 -3.13
N PRO A 55 3.68 2.73 -2.68
CA PRO A 55 3.20 3.90 -3.41
C PRO A 55 4.03 4.12 -4.69
N CYS A 56 3.47 4.88 -5.61
CA CYS A 56 4.18 5.37 -6.78
C CYS A 56 4.71 6.78 -6.53
N LYS A 57 5.97 7.02 -6.88
CA LYS A 57 6.49 8.39 -7.01
C LYS A 57 6.19 8.89 -8.42
N VAL A 58 5.30 9.88 -8.53
CA VAL A 58 5.04 10.61 -9.77
C VAL A 58 6.07 11.73 -9.86
N GLU A 59 6.95 11.66 -10.86
CA GLU A 59 7.95 12.68 -11.12
C GLU A 59 7.30 13.85 -11.83
N GLY A 60 7.15 14.97 -11.14
CA GLY A 60 6.34 16.09 -11.64
C GLY A 60 6.88 16.67 -12.95
N GLU A 61 8.21 16.71 -13.10
CA GLU A 61 8.88 17.15 -14.33
C GLU A 61 8.54 16.29 -15.56
N ARG A 62 8.11 15.03 -15.39
CA ARG A 62 7.62 14.20 -16.52
C ARG A 62 6.23 14.60 -17.00
N ILE A 63 5.47 15.30 -16.14
CA ILE A 63 4.14 15.81 -16.45
C ILE A 63 4.24 17.18 -17.09
N HIS A 64 4.89 18.11 -16.39
CA HIS A 64 5.05 19.50 -16.81
C HIS A 64 6.26 20.13 -16.12
N SER A 65 6.96 21.04 -16.82
CA SER A 65 8.13 21.71 -16.27
C SER A 65 7.75 22.50 -15.01
N GLY A 66 8.54 22.33 -13.95
CA GLY A 66 8.33 23.00 -12.66
C GLY A 66 7.22 22.39 -11.80
N GLN A 67 6.64 21.27 -12.21
CA GLN A 67 5.69 20.54 -11.37
C GLN A 67 6.42 19.71 -10.32
N SER A 68 5.96 19.78 -9.07
CA SER A 68 6.55 19.03 -7.96
C SER A 68 6.25 17.54 -8.04
N ASP A 69 7.18 16.73 -7.52
CA ASP A 69 6.96 15.31 -7.28
C ASP A 69 5.80 15.08 -6.31
N GLU A 70 5.06 13.98 -6.52
CA GLU A 70 3.95 13.57 -5.68
C GLU A 70 3.96 12.04 -5.48
N TYR A 71 3.35 11.58 -4.40
CA TYR A 71 3.13 10.15 -4.15
C TYR A 71 1.65 9.79 -4.30
N LEU A 72 1.38 8.76 -5.10
CA LEU A 72 0.06 8.13 -5.22
C LEU A 72 0.09 6.78 -4.49
N GLN A 73 -0.97 6.43 -3.76
CA GLN A 73 -1.07 5.07 -3.22
C GLN A 73 -1.38 4.09 -4.35
N ASP A 74 -1.09 2.81 -4.11
CA ASP A 74 -1.40 1.77 -5.08
C ASP A 74 -2.89 1.76 -5.50
N GLY A 75 -3.15 1.63 -6.80
CA GLY A 75 -4.47 1.69 -7.40
C GLY A 75 -5.10 3.08 -7.46
N ASP A 76 -4.46 4.13 -6.92
CA ASP A 76 -4.93 5.50 -7.11
C ASP A 76 -4.75 5.93 -8.57
N GLU A 77 -5.66 6.79 -9.02
CA GLU A 77 -5.60 7.46 -10.32
C GLU A 77 -5.73 8.97 -10.12
N LYS A 78 -4.83 9.73 -10.72
CA LYS A 78 -4.85 11.19 -10.66
C LYS A 78 -4.65 11.82 -12.03
N ARG A 79 -5.46 12.84 -12.32
CA ARG A 79 -5.35 13.65 -13.55
C ARG A 79 -4.51 14.89 -13.29
N TYR A 80 -3.53 15.11 -14.15
CA TYR A 80 -2.65 16.26 -14.13
C TYR A 80 -2.77 17.08 -15.42
N TYR A 81 -2.44 18.36 -15.34
CA TYR A 81 -2.32 19.23 -16.52
C TYR A 81 -0.89 19.19 -17.04
N CYS A 82 -0.70 18.81 -18.30
CA CYS A 82 0.60 18.81 -18.98
C CYS A 82 0.69 19.92 -20.06
N GLY A 83 -0.29 20.82 -20.11
CA GLY A 83 -0.34 21.99 -20.99
C GLY A 83 -1.67 22.73 -20.90
N PHE A 84 -1.85 23.80 -21.70
CA PHE A 84 -2.99 24.73 -21.62
C PHE A 84 -4.37 24.05 -21.58
N LEU A 85 -4.55 22.94 -22.32
CA LEU A 85 -5.77 22.12 -22.29
C LEU A 85 -5.48 20.61 -22.25
N LYS A 86 -4.20 20.23 -22.18
CA LYS A 86 -3.79 18.82 -22.22
C LYS A 86 -3.75 18.28 -20.80
N LYS A 87 -4.33 17.10 -20.64
CA LYS A 87 -4.34 16.36 -19.38
C LYS A 87 -3.74 14.99 -19.61
N ILE A 88 -3.06 14.50 -18.59
CA ILE A 88 -2.56 13.13 -18.52
C ILE A 88 -3.12 12.48 -17.25
N THR A 89 -3.42 11.21 -17.33
CA THR A 89 -3.97 10.44 -16.20
C THR A 89 -2.90 9.49 -15.75
N VAL A 90 -2.36 9.71 -14.56
CA VAL A 90 -1.38 8.80 -13.98
C VAL A 90 -2.10 7.83 -13.05
N ARG A 91 -1.88 6.53 -13.26
CA ARG A 91 -2.36 5.47 -12.37
C ARG A 91 -1.18 4.79 -11.69
N CYS A 92 -1.30 4.56 -10.39
CA CYS A 92 -0.31 3.79 -9.65
C CYS A 92 -0.65 2.30 -9.68
N LEU A 93 0.29 1.46 -10.13
CA LEU A 93 0.13 0.01 -10.21
C LEU A 93 1.37 -0.67 -9.60
N ASP A 94 1.20 -1.28 -8.44
CA ASP A 94 2.23 -2.02 -7.71
C ASP A 94 3.54 -1.24 -7.55
N GLY A 95 3.43 0.06 -7.19
CA GLY A 95 4.57 0.97 -7.03
C GLY A 95 5.12 1.57 -8.33
N THR A 96 4.51 1.26 -9.47
CA THR A 96 4.89 1.80 -10.78
C THR A 96 3.84 2.79 -11.30
N PRO A 97 4.19 4.07 -11.54
CA PRO A 97 3.28 5.01 -12.17
C PRO A 97 3.15 4.73 -13.68
N SER A 98 1.92 4.56 -14.15
CA SER A 98 1.54 4.50 -15.56
C SER A 98 0.99 5.85 -16.00
N TYR A 99 1.61 6.47 -17.00
CA TYR A 99 1.29 7.80 -17.53
C TYR A 99 0.33 7.71 -18.74
#